data_AF-A0A7J8ZYA0-F1
#
_entry.id   AF-A0A7J8ZYA0-F1
#
_cell.length_a   1.000
_cell.length_b   1.000
_cell.length_c   1.000
_cell.angle_alpha   90.00
_cell.angle_beta   90.00
_cell.angle_gamma   90.00
#
_symmetry.space_group_name_H-M   'P 1'
#
loop_
_entity.id
_entity.type
_entity.pdbx_description
1 polymer ?
#
loop_
_entity_poly.entity_id
_entity_poly.type
_entity_poly.pdbx_seq_one_letter_code
_entity_poly.pdbx_strand_id
1 'polypeptide(L)'
;MLDDFQVVLHSSDSIAPVGVLHPLKFHLESKQSNSLSGNNKTNDLCRENISSVFEVQGVNLEECKAPGEPGPDVNDLIEVSSHRLHLSKTEKDNTFSICCWLQDTSGPPTGLQGDLKLILRQIELQLEGCGLGWEHVLYIHLYISDMDQFTQANETYLRFITQDKCPFGVPSRSTIELPLIQAGLGRAYVEVLVANDQSKRVLHVQSISCWAPSCIGPYSQASLHKEILHMAGQLGLDPPTMTLCDGGSTAELESALQNSEAIAKCFNCSISTSAILFVVYCSTNIPLDERPKIHDNLDTFVKQLKLSHLDKGTKAEVLDPIFLYILVPDLPKRALVEIKPILYVPETMETPEETSCQLSSIVAPTSFGFQPADWHDSCIQKCVIPGKICAVVLSITSVVAMKICSDSMNADWSNNNHQNFLTESQMKRISRFCIFLLNKTIIENDFSWKDTMSLRLYFPPNLHVPLETLSNLFADGFKELDQMNGGTKVGGKPIFNLVPVLGAGISAACTNDIITCELFARKS
;
A
#
# COMPACT_ATOMS: atom_id res chain seq x y z
N MET A 1 -1.97 2.11 -41.05
CA MET A 1 -1.05 3.25 -40.97
C MET A 1 -1.84 4.55 -41.10
N LEU A 2 -1.47 5.57 -40.33
CA LEU A 2 -2.04 6.91 -40.47
C LEU A 2 -1.30 7.64 -41.60
N ASP A 3 -2.02 8.08 -42.64
CA ASP A 3 -1.47 8.83 -43.78
C ASP A 3 -1.46 10.33 -43.54
N ASP A 4 -2.47 10.80 -42.80
CA ASP A 4 -2.65 12.19 -42.45
C ASP A 4 -3.42 12.27 -41.14
N PHE A 5 -3.02 13.18 -40.25
CA PHE A 5 -3.64 13.37 -38.96
C PHE A 5 -3.36 14.78 -38.44
N GLN A 6 -4.29 15.28 -37.62
CA GLN A 6 -4.13 16.50 -36.89
C GLN A 6 -3.86 16.20 -35.42
N VAL A 7 -2.86 16.86 -34.83
CA VAL A 7 -2.68 16.86 -33.38
C VAL A 7 -3.56 17.97 -32.79
N VAL A 8 -4.57 17.59 -32.03
CA VAL A 8 -5.43 18.53 -31.31
C VAL A 8 -4.98 18.58 -29.86
N LEU A 9 -4.34 19.68 -29.47
CA LEU A 9 -3.91 19.89 -28.08
C LEU A 9 -5.15 20.18 -27.22
N HIS A 10 -5.42 19.29 -26.27
CA HIS A 10 -6.52 19.42 -25.31
C HIS A 10 -6.09 20.18 -24.05
N SER A 11 -4.78 20.18 -23.74
CA SER A 11 -4.15 20.99 -22.70
C SER A 11 -2.76 21.43 -23.16
N SER A 12 -2.45 22.71 -23.02
CA SER A 12 -1.15 23.31 -23.33
C SER A 12 -0.31 23.55 -22.06
N ASP A 13 -0.35 22.63 -21.12
CA ASP A 13 0.48 22.70 -19.91
C ASP A 13 1.95 22.39 -20.24
N SER A 14 2.89 23.11 -19.61
CA SER A 14 4.33 23.04 -19.92
C SER A 14 5.01 21.75 -19.45
N ILE A 15 4.31 20.95 -18.63
CA ILE A 15 4.87 19.75 -17.98
C ILE A 15 4.47 18.46 -18.73
N ALA A 16 3.24 18.38 -19.26
CA ALA A 16 2.76 17.23 -20.04
C ALA A 16 1.61 17.65 -20.98
N PRO A 17 1.90 18.14 -22.20
CA PRO A 17 0.86 18.52 -23.14
C PRO A 17 0.06 17.29 -23.57
N VAL A 18 -1.27 17.34 -23.39
CA VAL A 18 -2.16 16.27 -23.83
C VAL A 18 -2.65 16.62 -25.23
N GLY A 19 -2.30 15.79 -26.19
CA GLY A 19 -2.74 15.89 -27.58
C GLY A 19 -3.54 14.66 -27.99
N VAL A 20 -4.66 14.87 -28.67
CA VAL A 20 -5.40 13.81 -29.36
C VAL A 20 -4.96 13.79 -30.81
N LEU A 21 -4.59 12.62 -31.32
CA LEU A 21 -4.43 12.42 -32.75
C LEU A 21 -5.81 12.26 -33.39
N HIS A 22 -6.17 13.18 -34.27
CA HIS A 22 -7.37 13.11 -35.09
C HIS A 22 -6.98 12.62 -36.49
N PRO A 23 -7.22 11.34 -36.84
CA PRO A 23 -6.89 10.81 -38.16
C PRO A 23 -7.71 11.53 -39.24
N LEU A 24 -7.03 12.12 -40.22
CA LEU A 24 -7.67 12.72 -41.41
C LEU A 24 -7.66 11.73 -42.59
N LYS A 25 -6.62 10.90 -42.68
CA LYS A 25 -6.48 9.86 -43.70
C LYS A 25 -5.68 8.69 -43.15
N PHE A 26 -6.07 7.48 -43.48
CA PHE A 26 -5.36 6.27 -43.11
C PHE A 26 -5.63 5.15 -44.10
N HIS A 27 -4.72 4.18 -44.16
CA HIS A 27 -4.87 2.96 -44.92
C HIS A 27 -4.50 1.74 -44.06
N LEU A 28 -4.99 0.58 -44.47
CA LEU A 28 -4.63 -0.69 -43.86
C LEU A 28 -3.40 -1.25 -44.58
N GLU A 29 -2.38 -1.62 -43.81
CA GLU A 29 -1.27 -2.42 -44.31
C GLU A 29 -1.36 -3.80 -43.67
N SER A 30 -1.09 -4.84 -44.46
CA SER A 30 -0.91 -6.17 -43.91
C SER A 30 0.37 -6.14 -43.07
N LYS A 31 0.27 -6.44 -41.77
CA LYS A 31 1.45 -6.67 -40.94
C LYS A 31 2.24 -7.81 -41.58
N GLN A 32 3.48 -7.55 -42.01
CA GLN A 32 4.34 -8.63 -42.46
C GLN A 32 4.53 -9.57 -41.27
N SER A 33 4.18 -10.84 -41.43
CA SER A 33 4.59 -11.88 -40.50
C SER A 33 6.12 -11.91 -40.54
N ASN A 34 6.78 -11.31 -39.56
CA ASN A 34 8.20 -11.55 -39.32
C ASN A 34 8.32 -13.02 -38.91
N SER A 35 8.40 -13.91 -39.91
CA SER A 35 8.95 -15.24 -39.72
C SER A 35 10.41 -15.04 -39.31
N LEU A 36 10.67 -15.15 -38.00
CA LEU A 36 12.00 -15.42 -37.49
C LEU A 36 12.56 -16.59 -38.32
N SER A 37 13.65 -16.36 -39.04
CA SER A 37 14.33 -17.42 -39.79
C SER A 37 14.94 -18.41 -38.80
N GLY A 38 14.19 -19.45 -38.46
CA GLY A 38 14.62 -20.59 -37.67
C GLY A 38 14.29 -21.87 -38.44
N ASN A 39 15.32 -22.62 -38.77
CA ASN A 39 15.29 -23.83 -39.59
C ASN A 39 14.23 -24.88 -39.21
N ASN A 40 13.54 -25.38 -40.24
CA ASN A 40 13.15 -26.77 -40.51
C ASN A 40 12.33 -27.61 -39.50
N LYS A 41 11.13 -27.95 -40.02
CA LYS A 41 10.37 -29.23 -39.98
C LYS A 41 9.19 -29.35 -39.00
N THR A 42 8.07 -29.75 -39.62
CA THR A 42 6.83 -30.37 -39.06
C THR A 42 6.03 -29.44 -38.14
N ASN A 43 4.85 -28.92 -38.50
CA ASN A 43 3.64 -29.62 -38.94
C ASN A 43 2.59 -28.63 -39.46
N ASP A 44 1.84 -29.04 -40.49
CA ASP A 44 0.55 -28.47 -40.88
C ASP A 44 -0.41 -28.44 -39.68
N LEU A 45 -1.00 -27.27 -39.40
CA LEU A 45 -2.43 -27.05 -39.06
C LEU A 45 -2.66 -25.58 -38.67
N CYS A 46 -3.84 -25.08 -39.04
CA CYS A 46 -4.39 -23.72 -38.80
C CYS A 46 -3.97 -22.62 -39.78
N ARG A 47 -4.45 -22.79 -41.01
CA ARG A 47 -4.82 -21.70 -41.90
C ARG A 47 -6.16 -21.11 -41.42
N GLU A 48 -6.12 -20.24 -40.41
CA GLU A 48 -7.29 -19.43 -40.03
C GLU A 48 -7.16 -18.01 -40.60
N ASN A 49 -8.19 -17.61 -41.33
CA ASN A 49 -8.36 -16.28 -41.91
C ASN A 49 -8.41 -15.22 -40.80
N ILE A 50 -7.31 -14.48 -40.60
CA ILE A 50 -7.34 -13.24 -39.81
C ILE A 50 -7.78 -12.12 -40.75
N SER A 51 -9.09 -12.00 -40.94
CA SER A 51 -9.74 -10.79 -41.47
C SER A 51 -11.13 -10.62 -40.85
N SER A 52 -11.19 -10.59 -39.52
CA SER A 52 -12.37 -10.12 -38.81
C SER A 52 -12.15 -8.66 -38.43
N VAL A 53 -12.81 -7.76 -39.17
CA VAL A 53 -13.07 -6.40 -38.69
C VAL A 53 -14.10 -6.54 -37.58
N PHE A 54 -13.73 -6.17 -36.36
CA PHE A 54 -14.70 -6.02 -35.28
C PHE A 54 -15.36 -4.66 -35.44
N GLU A 55 -16.62 -4.67 -35.84
CA GLU A 55 -17.47 -3.49 -35.74
C GLU A 55 -17.73 -3.28 -34.23
N VAL A 56 -16.99 -2.37 -33.63
CA VAL A 56 -17.31 -1.89 -32.28
C VAL A 56 -18.61 -1.12 -32.45
N GLN A 57 -19.73 -1.69 -32.03
CA GLN A 57 -20.97 -0.93 -31.89
C GLN A 57 -20.64 0.30 -31.05
N GLY A 58 -20.77 1.48 -31.65
CA GLY A 58 -20.56 2.73 -30.94
C GLY A 58 -21.35 2.66 -29.65
N VAL A 59 -20.65 2.81 -28.52
CA VAL A 59 -21.32 2.91 -27.22
C VAL A 59 -22.18 4.16 -27.34
N ASN A 60 -23.48 3.96 -27.54
CA ASN A 60 -24.45 5.02 -27.41
C ASN A 60 -24.27 5.52 -25.97
N LEU A 61 -23.73 6.73 -25.82
CA LEU A 61 -23.87 7.52 -24.60
C LEU A 61 -25.35 7.93 -24.50
N GLU A 62 -26.23 6.95 -24.33
CA GLU A 62 -27.46 7.20 -23.60
C GLU A 62 -27.07 7.05 -22.12
N GLU A 63 -27.16 8.17 -21.40
CA GLU A 63 -27.16 8.19 -19.95
C GLU A 63 -27.97 7.00 -19.42
N CYS A 64 -27.30 5.97 -18.89
CA CYS A 64 -27.97 4.90 -18.17
C CYS A 64 -28.48 5.45 -16.84
N LYS A 65 -29.56 6.23 -16.88
CA LYS A 65 -30.47 6.38 -15.74
C LYS A 65 -31.33 5.13 -15.67
N ALA A 66 -30.76 4.06 -15.12
CA ALA A 66 -31.59 2.99 -14.60
C ALA A 66 -32.43 3.58 -13.44
N PRO A 67 -33.76 3.42 -13.42
CA PRO A 67 -34.54 3.74 -12.23
C PRO A 67 -34.11 2.76 -11.15
N GLY A 68 -33.39 3.24 -10.14
CA GLY A 68 -33.08 2.44 -8.98
C GLY A 68 -34.39 2.04 -8.29
N GLU A 69 -34.63 0.74 -8.14
CA GLU A 69 -35.62 0.26 -7.19
C GLU A 69 -35.27 0.83 -5.80
N PRO A 70 -36.26 1.31 -5.02
CA PRO A 70 -36.01 1.81 -3.68
C PRO A 70 -35.74 0.62 -2.76
N GLY A 71 -34.47 0.19 -2.72
CA GLY A 71 -33.95 -0.53 -1.56
C GLY A 71 -33.98 0.36 -0.32
N PRO A 72 -33.92 -0.22 0.90
CA PRO A 72 -33.92 0.57 2.13
C PRO A 72 -32.83 1.65 2.08
N ASP A 73 -33.15 2.85 2.58
CA ASP A 73 -32.24 3.98 2.55
C ASP A 73 -30.92 3.59 3.23
N VAL A 74 -29.79 3.99 2.63
CA VAL A 74 -28.45 3.65 3.14
C VAL A 74 -28.26 4.20 4.56
N ASN A 75 -28.94 5.30 4.87
CA ASN A 75 -28.97 5.88 6.22
C ASN A 75 -29.62 4.94 7.24
N ASP A 76 -30.70 4.24 6.87
CA ASP A 76 -31.39 3.27 7.75
C ASP A 76 -30.50 2.03 8.00
N LEU A 77 -29.70 1.61 7.01
CA LEU A 77 -28.76 0.51 7.16
C LEU A 77 -27.56 0.86 8.06
N ILE A 78 -27.12 2.13 8.09
CA ILE A 78 -26.00 2.58 8.93
C ILE A 78 -26.38 2.58 10.42
N GLU A 79 -27.60 3.02 10.78
CA GLU A 79 -28.06 2.93 12.18
C GLU A 79 -28.07 1.48 12.68
N VAL A 80 -28.58 0.55 11.86
CA VAL A 80 -28.68 -0.88 12.20
C VAL A 80 -27.33 -1.61 12.21
N SER A 81 -26.36 -1.14 11.43
CA SER A 81 -25.01 -1.75 11.33
C SER A 81 -23.93 -1.03 12.14
N SER A 82 -24.26 0.08 12.82
CA SER A 82 -23.35 0.88 13.65
C SER A 82 -22.62 0.07 14.74
N HIS A 83 -23.25 -0.96 15.30
CA HIS A 83 -22.65 -1.82 16.33
C HIS A 83 -21.57 -2.79 15.79
N ARG A 84 -21.52 -3.02 14.47
CA ARG A 84 -20.54 -3.93 13.83
C ARG A 84 -19.40 -3.18 13.16
N LEU A 85 -19.53 -1.86 13.04
CA LEU A 85 -18.62 -1.01 12.31
C LEU A 85 -17.47 -0.57 13.22
N HIS A 86 -16.26 -0.91 12.83
CA HIS A 86 -15.06 -0.48 13.53
C HIS A 86 -14.43 0.69 12.79
N LEU A 87 -14.07 1.73 13.54
CA LEU A 87 -13.53 2.97 13.00
C LEU A 87 -12.38 3.48 13.88
N SER A 88 -11.16 3.47 13.34
CA SER A 88 -10.00 4.14 13.95
C SER A 88 -9.64 5.42 13.18
N LYS A 89 -9.14 6.41 13.91
CA LYS A 89 -8.63 7.67 13.36
C LYS A 89 -7.32 8.01 14.04
N THR A 90 -6.26 8.20 13.27
CA THR A 90 -4.98 8.77 13.76
C THR A 90 -4.97 10.24 13.40
N GLU A 91 -4.82 11.14 14.36
CA GLU A 91 -4.89 12.59 14.09
C GLU A 91 -3.53 13.24 14.30
N LYS A 92 -3.05 13.92 13.26
CA LYS A 92 -1.92 14.86 13.29
C LYS A 92 -2.39 16.18 12.67
N ASP A 93 -1.84 17.31 13.15
CA ASP A 93 -2.18 18.69 12.80
C ASP A 93 -2.70 18.93 11.37
N ASN A 94 -2.08 18.29 10.35
CA ASN A 94 -2.45 18.45 8.95
C ASN A 94 -2.70 17.18 8.13
N THR A 95 -2.65 16.00 8.74
CA THR A 95 -2.89 14.73 8.04
C THR A 95 -3.42 13.71 9.02
N PHE A 96 -4.41 12.93 8.61
CA PHE A 96 -4.97 11.88 9.45
C PHE A 96 -5.30 10.65 8.61
N SER A 97 -5.37 9.50 9.25
CA SER A 97 -5.90 8.28 8.62
C SER A 97 -7.27 7.95 9.18
N ILE A 98 -8.14 7.38 8.34
CA ILE A 98 -9.36 6.73 8.77
C ILE A 98 -9.29 5.28 8.30
N CYS A 99 -9.43 4.33 9.22
CA CYS A 99 -9.60 2.92 8.89
C CYS A 99 -11.00 2.48 9.29
N CYS A 100 -11.66 1.73 8.40
CA CYS A 100 -13.03 1.28 8.58
C CYS A 100 -13.24 -0.12 8.02
N TRP A 101 -13.88 -0.98 8.82
CA TRP A 101 -14.23 -2.36 8.48
C TRP A 101 -15.42 -2.83 9.33
N LEU A 102 -16.00 -3.98 8.96
CA LEU A 102 -17.15 -4.57 9.67
C LEU A 102 -16.73 -5.84 10.40
N GLN A 103 -17.26 -6.10 11.59
CA GLN A 103 -17.13 -7.40 12.25
C GLN A 103 -17.96 -8.46 11.50
N ASP A 104 -17.37 -9.63 11.23
CA ASP A 104 -18.13 -10.72 10.63
C ASP A 104 -19.21 -11.21 11.60
N THR A 105 -20.43 -11.32 11.11
CA THR A 105 -21.57 -11.82 11.87
C THR A 105 -22.29 -12.86 11.03
N SER A 106 -22.71 -13.94 11.66
CA SER A 106 -23.49 -15.05 11.08
C SER A 106 -24.87 -14.67 10.50
N GLY A 107 -25.17 -13.37 10.34
CA GLY A 107 -26.38 -12.85 9.69
C GLY A 107 -26.31 -12.92 8.16
N PRO A 108 -27.42 -12.59 7.46
CA PRO A 108 -27.48 -12.69 6.01
C PRO A 108 -26.40 -11.78 5.37
N PRO A 109 -25.52 -12.34 4.52
CA PRO A 109 -24.41 -11.57 3.97
C PRO A 109 -24.95 -10.53 2.99
N THR A 110 -24.72 -9.26 3.29
CA THR A 110 -24.84 -8.15 2.32
C THR A 110 -23.83 -8.25 1.17
N GLY A 111 -22.94 -9.26 1.22
CA GLY A 111 -21.89 -9.49 0.25
C GLY A 111 -20.80 -8.42 0.29
N LEU A 112 -19.76 -8.59 -0.52
CA LEU A 112 -18.67 -7.62 -0.59
C LEU A 112 -19.17 -6.22 -0.96
N GLN A 113 -20.10 -6.12 -1.92
CA GLN A 113 -20.64 -4.83 -2.36
C GLN A 113 -21.35 -4.09 -1.22
N GLY A 114 -22.17 -4.79 -0.43
CA GLY A 114 -22.88 -4.17 0.68
C GLY A 114 -21.95 -3.74 1.81
N ASP A 115 -20.98 -4.59 2.17
CA ASP A 115 -19.96 -4.26 3.18
C ASP A 115 -19.15 -3.03 2.75
N LEU A 116 -18.65 -3.04 1.50
CA LEU A 116 -17.86 -1.94 0.96
C LEU A 116 -18.68 -0.64 0.84
N LYS A 117 -19.96 -0.72 0.45
CA LYS A 117 -20.86 0.43 0.38
C LYS A 117 -21.04 1.09 1.75
N LEU A 118 -21.26 0.30 2.81
CA LEU A 118 -21.40 0.80 4.18
C LEU A 118 -20.10 1.44 4.66
N ILE A 119 -18.96 0.78 4.43
CA ILE A 119 -17.63 1.28 4.82
C ILE A 119 -17.32 2.61 4.13
N LEU A 120 -17.47 2.70 2.80
CA LEU A 120 -17.18 3.93 2.06
C LEU A 120 -18.12 5.07 2.46
N ARG A 121 -19.41 4.78 2.70
CA ARG A 121 -20.35 5.80 3.18
C ARG A 121 -19.97 6.29 4.58
N GLN A 122 -19.52 5.41 5.46
CA GLN A 122 -19.06 5.83 6.79
C GLN A 122 -17.82 6.73 6.68
N ILE A 123 -16.84 6.38 5.85
CA ILE A 123 -15.66 7.21 5.62
C ILE A 123 -16.08 8.59 5.09
N GLU A 124 -16.99 8.64 4.11
CA GLU A 124 -17.55 9.88 3.58
C GLU A 124 -18.18 10.74 4.69
N LEU A 125 -19.01 10.16 5.57
CA LEU A 125 -19.59 10.87 6.72
C LEU A 125 -18.53 11.41 7.70
N GLN A 126 -17.43 10.67 7.91
CA GLN A 126 -16.33 11.16 8.76
C GLN A 126 -15.56 12.32 8.11
N LEU A 127 -15.37 12.28 6.79
CA LEU A 127 -14.80 13.38 6.04
C LEU A 127 -15.70 14.62 6.12
N GLU A 128 -17.00 14.46 5.83
CA GLU A 128 -18.01 15.53 5.90
C GLU A 128 -18.07 16.16 7.29
N GLY A 129 -18.00 15.34 8.35
CA GLY A 129 -17.96 15.80 9.75
C GLY A 129 -16.72 16.64 10.09
N CYS A 130 -15.65 16.53 9.32
CA CYS A 130 -14.45 17.37 9.42
C CYS A 130 -14.45 18.55 8.43
N GLY A 131 -15.52 18.74 7.65
CA GLY A 131 -15.58 19.73 6.57
C GLY A 131 -14.72 19.37 5.36
N LEU A 132 -14.42 18.08 5.16
CA LEU A 132 -13.58 17.56 4.09
C LEU A 132 -14.40 16.65 3.17
N GLY A 133 -13.92 16.47 1.94
CA GLY A 133 -14.46 15.52 0.97
C GLY A 133 -13.40 14.56 0.41
N TRP A 134 -13.78 13.71 -0.54
CA TRP A 134 -12.89 12.73 -1.18
C TRP A 134 -11.70 13.36 -1.91
N GLU A 135 -11.82 14.62 -2.34
CA GLU A 135 -10.75 15.42 -2.91
C GLU A 135 -9.58 15.65 -1.94
N HIS A 136 -9.76 15.43 -0.64
CA HIS A 136 -8.71 15.55 0.38
C HIS A 136 -7.98 14.22 0.66
N VAL A 137 -8.50 13.11 0.13
CA VAL A 137 -7.87 11.79 0.27
C VAL A 137 -6.64 11.70 -0.62
N LEU A 138 -5.52 11.32 -0.03
CA LEU A 138 -4.21 11.14 -0.67
C LEU A 138 -4.04 9.71 -1.17
N TYR A 139 -4.36 8.73 -0.31
CA TYR A 139 -4.10 7.32 -0.57
C TYR A 139 -5.20 6.42 0.01
N ILE A 140 -5.50 5.31 -0.67
CA ILE A 140 -6.45 4.30 -0.21
C ILE A 140 -5.83 2.90 -0.21
N HIS A 141 -5.86 2.22 0.93
CA HIS A 141 -5.74 0.77 1.00
C HIS A 141 -7.14 0.18 0.93
N LEU A 142 -7.44 -0.55 -0.14
CA LEU A 142 -8.68 -1.30 -0.29
C LEU A 142 -8.38 -2.78 -0.18
N TYR A 143 -8.81 -3.41 0.91
CA TYR A 143 -8.66 -4.85 1.07
C TYR A 143 -10.00 -5.54 0.92
N ILE A 144 -10.01 -6.64 0.17
CA ILE A 144 -11.19 -7.46 -0.09
C ILE A 144 -10.92 -8.89 0.34
N SER A 145 -11.96 -9.64 0.71
CA SER A 145 -11.81 -11.02 1.17
C SER A 145 -11.59 -12.04 0.05
N ASP A 146 -11.84 -11.65 -1.21
CA ASP A 146 -11.82 -12.54 -2.37
C ASP A 146 -11.56 -11.73 -3.65
N MET A 147 -10.44 -12.00 -4.34
CA MET A 147 -10.02 -11.31 -5.55
C MET A 147 -10.88 -11.64 -6.77
N ASP A 148 -11.68 -12.73 -6.76
CA ASP A 148 -12.69 -12.98 -7.81
C ASP A 148 -13.78 -11.91 -7.83
N GLN A 149 -13.95 -11.18 -6.73
CA GLN A 149 -14.94 -10.12 -6.60
C GLN A 149 -14.36 -8.72 -6.89
N PHE A 150 -13.13 -8.63 -7.44
CA PHE A 150 -12.46 -7.36 -7.75
C PHE A 150 -13.29 -6.43 -8.64
N THR A 151 -13.96 -6.96 -9.67
CA THR A 151 -14.84 -6.16 -10.55
C THR A 151 -15.99 -5.53 -9.76
N GLN A 152 -16.66 -6.32 -8.91
CA GLN A 152 -17.76 -5.85 -8.06
C GLN A 152 -17.30 -4.79 -7.04
N ALA A 153 -16.09 -4.97 -6.48
CA ALA A 153 -15.48 -4.00 -5.57
C ALA A 153 -15.21 -2.67 -6.29
N ASN A 154 -14.64 -2.71 -7.49
CA ASN A 154 -14.36 -1.52 -8.29
C ASN A 154 -15.63 -0.78 -8.71
N GLU A 155 -16.68 -1.50 -9.14
CA GLU A 155 -17.98 -0.91 -9.47
C GLU A 155 -18.60 -0.17 -8.28
N THR A 156 -18.47 -0.73 -7.07
CA THR A 156 -18.96 -0.09 -5.84
C THR A 156 -18.13 1.14 -5.51
N TYR A 157 -16.80 1.02 -5.56
CA TYR A 157 -15.84 2.08 -5.31
C TYR A 157 -16.06 3.30 -6.24
N LEU A 158 -16.32 3.05 -7.52
CA LEU A 158 -16.62 4.05 -8.56
C LEU A 158 -17.82 4.95 -8.25
N ARG A 159 -18.76 4.50 -7.41
CA ARG A 159 -19.94 5.31 -7.03
C ARG A 159 -19.62 6.34 -5.97
N PHE A 160 -18.54 6.15 -5.21
CA PHE A 160 -18.15 7.05 -4.12
C PHE A 160 -17.07 8.03 -4.54
N ILE A 161 -16.07 7.56 -5.29
CA ILE A 161 -14.90 8.35 -5.68
C ILE A 161 -14.95 8.56 -7.19
N THR A 162 -15.39 9.75 -7.57
CA THR A 162 -15.56 10.16 -8.97
C THR A 162 -14.66 11.35 -9.27
N GLN A 163 -14.46 11.65 -10.55
CA GLN A 163 -13.73 12.85 -10.97
C GLN A 163 -14.44 14.13 -10.50
N ASP A 164 -15.78 14.14 -10.47
CA ASP A 164 -16.57 15.28 -9.99
C ASP A 164 -16.36 15.54 -8.49
N LYS A 165 -16.25 14.48 -7.69
CA LYS A 165 -15.95 14.58 -6.25
C LYS A 165 -14.47 14.82 -5.97
N CYS A 166 -13.60 14.65 -6.97
CA CYS A 166 -12.15 14.78 -6.85
C CYS A 166 -11.59 15.66 -7.99
N PRO A 167 -11.95 16.96 -8.07
CA PRO A 167 -11.57 17.82 -9.19
C PRO A 167 -10.05 18.01 -9.32
N PHE A 168 -9.30 17.84 -8.23
CA PHE A 168 -7.83 17.92 -8.19
C PHE A 168 -7.13 16.56 -8.34
N GLY A 169 -7.88 15.53 -8.75
CA GLY A 169 -7.39 14.18 -8.95
C GLY A 169 -7.84 13.20 -7.86
N VAL A 170 -8.15 12.00 -8.31
CA VAL A 170 -8.51 10.85 -7.46
C VAL A 170 -7.28 10.34 -6.69
N PRO A 171 -7.46 9.75 -5.49
CA PRO A 171 -6.35 9.25 -4.68
C PRO A 171 -5.63 8.07 -5.34
N SER A 172 -4.37 7.87 -4.97
CA SER A 172 -3.65 6.64 -5.33
C SER A 172 -4.12 5.49 -4.45
N ARG A 173 -3.99 4.25 -4.94
CA ARG A 173 -4.64 3.08 -4.33
C ARG A 173 -3.86 1.79 -4.52
N SER A 174 -3.92 0.90 -3.52
CA SER A 174 -3.67 -0.55 -3.70
C SER A 174 -4.94 -1.33 -3.40
N THR A 175 -5.18 -2.40 -4.15
CA THR A 175 -6.30 -3.31 -3.90
C THR A 175 -5.79 -4.74 -3.77
N ILE A 176 -5.88 -5.31 -2.57
CA ILE A 176 -5.21 -6.57 -2.22
C ILE A 176 -6.22 -7.52 -1.59
N GLU A 177 -6.12 -8.82 -1.88
CA GLU A 177 -6.88 -9.82 -1.14
C GLU A 177 -6.26 -10.02 0.23
N LEU A 178 -7.05 -10.05 1.30
CA LEU A 178 -6.57 -10.38 2.65
C LEU A 178 -7.46 -11.45 3.29
N PRO A 179 -6.95 -12.23 4.26
CA PRO A 179 -7.71 -13.25 4.98
C PRO A 179 -8.69 -12.63 6.00
N LEU A 180 -9.54 -11.69 5.56
CA LEU A 180 -10.42 -10.90 6.41
C LEU A 180 -11.42 -11.79 7.19
N ILE A 181 -12.09 -12.70 6.49
CA ILE A 181 -13.08 -13.62 7.09
C ILE A 181 -12.41 -14.55 8.13
N GLN A 182 -11.20 -15.03 7.83
CA GLN A 182 -10.44 -15.89 8.74
C GLN A 182 -10.06 -15.15 10.04
N ALA A 183 -9.89 -13.83 9.96
CA ALA A 183 -9.64 -12.96 11.11
C ALA A 183 -10.92 -12.47 11.82
N GLY A 184 -12.11 -12.89 11.36
CA GLY A 184 -13.40 -12.47 11.94
C GLY A 184 -13.86 -11.07 11.50
N LEU A 185 -13.30 -10.55 10.40
CA LEU A 185 -13.73 -9.31 9.75
C LEU A 185 -14.68 -9.63 8.59
N GLY A 186 -15.48 -8.65 8.20
CA GLY A 186 -16.33 -8.68 7.01
C GLY A 186 -15.53 -8.71 5.71
N ARG A 187 -16.23 -8.57 4.59
CA ARG A 187 -15.65 -8.85 3.27
C ARG A 187 -14.77 -7.73 2.72
N ALA A 188 -14.82 -6.55 3.33
CA ALA A 188 -14.01 -5.40 2.95
C ALA A 188 -13.38 -4.71 4.17
N TYR A 189 -12.22 -4.12 3.95
CA TYR A 189 -11.51 -3.26 4.89
C TYR A 189 -10.92 -2.10 4.10
N VAL A 190 -11.15 -0.87 4.54
CA VAL A 190 -10.66 0.33 3.84
C VAL A 190 -9.90 1.21 4.82
N GLU A 191 -8.69 1.63 4.43
CA GLU A 191 -7.95 2.67 5.12
C GLU A 191 -7.63 3.81 4.15
N VAL A 192 -7.98 5.04 4.54
CA VAL A 192 -7.72 6.26 3.77
C VAL A 192 -6.74 7.15 4.52
N LEU A 193 -5.78 7.71 3.79
CA LEU A 193 -4.91 8.80 4.26
C LEU A 193 -5.46 10.12 3.73
N VAL A 194 -5.66 11.10 4.61
CA VAL A 194 -6.38 12.34 4.32
C VAL A 194 -5.51 13.53 4.72
N ALA A 195 -5.37 14.51 3.83
CA ALA A 195 -4.80 15.82 4.15
C ALA A 195 -5.92 16.79 4.55
N ASN A 196 -5.64 17.74 5.43
CA ASN A 196 -6.60 18.81 5.74
C ASN A 196 -6.41 20.06 4.84
N ASP A 197 -5.67 19.91 3.75
CA ASP A 197 -5.40 20.96 2.77
C ASP A 197 -5.59 20.42 1.34
N GLN A 198 -5.56 21.31 0.35
CA GLN A 198 -5.76 20.98 -1.07
C GLN A 198 -4.44 21.05 -1.87
N SER A 199 -3.30 20.88 -1.22
CA SER A 199 -1.98 20.98 -1.87
C SER A 199 -1.55 19.71 -2.62
N LYS A 200 -2.38 18.66 -2.62
CA LYS A 200 -2.05 17.39 -3.25
C LYS A 200 -1.92 17.56 -4.78
N ARG A 201 -0.90 16.93 -5.36
CA ARG A 201 -0.72 16.82 -6.81
C ARG A 201 -0.83 15.36 -7.22
N VAL A 202 -1.55 15.09 -8.30
CA VAL A 202 -1.89 13.73 -8.70
C VAL A 202 -1.37 13.45 -10.10
N LEU A 203 -0.71 12.31 -10.30
CA LEU A 203 -0.43 11.76 -11.63
C LEU A 203 -1.48 10.72 -11.97
N HIS A 204 -2.29 11.01 -13.00
CA HIS A 204 -3.31 10.10 -13.51
C HIS A 204 -3.08 9.86 -15.01
N VAL A 205 -2.56 8.68 -15.37
CA VAL A 205 -2.39 8.25 -16.76
C VAL A 205 -3.73 7.71 -17.26
N GLN A 206 -4.41 8.51 -18.08
CA GLN A 206 -5.79 8.27 -18.52
C GLN A 206 -5.90 7.47 -19.82
N SER A 207 -4.80 7.27 -20.54
CA SER A 207 -4.76 6.58 -21.82
C SER A 207 -3.67 5.51 -21.85
N ILE A 208 -3.92 4.45 -22.62
CA ILE A 208 -2.90 3.46 -22.97
C ILE A 208 -1.69 4.19 -23.57
N SER A 209 -0.49 3.83 -23.10
CA SER A 209 0.76 4.52 -23.43
C SER A 209 1.90 3.53 -23.57
N CYS A 210 3.06 3.98 -24.04
CA CYS A 210 4.28 3.16 -24.09
C CYS A 210 5.21 3.34 -22.88
N TRP A 211 4.82 4.16 -21.90
CA TRP A 211 5.73 4.59 -20.83
C TRP A 211 5.23 4.21 -19.43
N ALA A 212 3.92 4.15 -19.19
CA ALA A 212 3.33 3.66 -17.95
C ALA A 212 1.93 3.09 -18.14
N PRO A 213 1.51 2.10 -17.32
CA PRO A 213 0.17 1.52 -17.39
C PRO A 213 -0.93 2.56 -17.13
N SER A 214 -2.01 2.49 -17.92
CA SER A 214 -3.17 3.36 -17.76
C SER A 214 -3.98 3.00 -16.52
N CYS A 215 -4.56 3.99 -15.83
CA CYS A 215 -5.58 3.74 -14.83
C CYS A 215 -6.90 3.41 -15.52
N ILE A 216 -7.44 2.22 -15.25
CA ILE A 216 -8.76 1.82 -15.77
C ILE A 216 -9.88 2.16 -14.76
N GLY A 217 -9.55 2.31 -13.47
CA GLY A 217 -10.48 2.71 -12.41
C GLY A 217 -10.20 4.12 -11.88
N PRO A 218 -11.03 4.65 -10.96
CA PRO A 218 -10.93 6.02 -10.46
C PRO A 218 -9.91 6.08 -9.32
N TYR A 219 -8.67 5.75 -9.67
CA TYR A 219 -7.48 5.91 -8.85
C TYR A 219 -6.39 6.54 -9.70
N SER A 220 -5.34 7.03 -9.05
CA SER A 220 -4.18 7.61 -9.72
C SER A 220 -2.94 6.76 -9.50
N GLN A 221 -1.95 6.88 -10.38
CA GLN A 221 -0.66 6.20 -10.25
C GLN A 221 0.08 6.70 -9.02
N ALA A 222 -0.03 7.99 -8.71
CA ALA A 222 0.62 8.56 -7.54
C ALA A 222 -0.07 9.86 -7.07
N SER A 223 -0.01 10.09 -5.77
CA SER A 223 -0.42 11.34 -5.12
C SER A 223 0.77 11.89 -4.33
N LEU A 224 1.24 13.09 -4.70
CA LEU A 224 2.24 13.84 -3.97
C LEU A 224 1.53 14.80 -3.02
N HIS A 225 1.89 14.77 -1.75
CA HIS A 225 1.50 15.78 -0.77
C HIS A 225 2.73 16.21 0.02
N LYS A 226 3.02 17.51 0.02
CA LYS A 226 4.26 18.06 0.56
C LYS A 226 5.46 17.34 -0.08
N GLU A 227 6.31 16.73 0.72
CA GLU A 227 7.52 16.04 0.27
C GLU A 227 7.34 14.52 0.14
N ILE A 228 6.12 13.98 0.19
CA ILE A 228 5.87 12.53 0.15
C ILE A 228 5.03 12.14 -1.06
N LEU A 229 5.59 11.26 -1.89
CA LEU A 229 4.91 10.67 -3.02
C LEU A 229 4.36 9.29 -2.64
N HIS A 230 3.03 9.20 -2.53
CA HIS A 230 2.32 7.94 -2.32
C HIS A 230 1.97 7.32 -3.68
N MET A 231 2.76 6.36 -4.13
CA MET A 231 2.45 5.59 -5.35
C MET A 231 1.39 4.54 -5.08
N ALA A 232 0.49 4.36 -6.03
CA ALA A 232 -0.42 3.23 -6.09
C ALA A 232 0.32 1.90 -6.21
N GLY A 233 -0.40 0.80 -5.98
CA GLY A 233 0.05 -0.54 -6.32
C GLY A 233 0.48 -0.65 -7.77
N GLN A 234 1.74 -1.02 -8.00
CA GLN A 234 2.31 -1.24 -9.32
C GLN A 234 2.40 -2.74 -9.58
N LEU A 235 1.63 -3.18 -10.58
CA LEU A 235 1.72 -4.50 -11.16
C LEU A 235 2.73 -4.52 -12.31
N GLY A 236 3.26 -5.71 -12.62
CA GLY A 236 4.13 -5.95 -13.76
C GLY A 236 3.39 -5.97 -15.10
N LEU A 237 2.69 -4.89 -15.42
CA LEU A 237 1.94 -4.73 -16.67
C LEU A 237 2.83 -4.14 -17.76
N ASP A 238 2.72 -4.68 -18.97
CA ASP A 238 3.21 -4.03 -20.17
C ASP A 238 2.30 -2.85 -20.54
N PRO A 239 2.79 -1.58 -20.54
CA PRO A 239 1.93 -0.41 -20.70
C PRO A 239 1.06 -0.36 -21.96
N PRO A 240 1.54 -0.75 -23.17
CA PRO A 240 0.73 -0.73 -24.38
C PRO A 240 -0.39 -1.77 -24.39
N THR A 241 -0.17 -2.93 -23.78
CA THR A 241 -1.12 -4.06 -23.85
C THR A 241 -1.97 -4.21 -22.59
N MET A 242 -1.54 -3.65 -21.47
CA MET A 242 -2.19 -3.78 -20.16
C MET A 242 -2.30 -5.26 -19.69
N THR A 243 -1.44 -6.14 -20.20
CA THR A 243 -1.31 -7.54 -19.78
C THR A 243 -0.12 -7.71 -18.85
N LEU A 244 -0.19 -8.72 -17.97
CA LEU A 244 0.95 -9.09 -17.14
C LEU A 244 2.07 -9.63 -18.03
N CYS A 245 3.31 -9.32 -17.66
CA CYS A 245 4.49 -9.83 -18.36
C CYS A 245 4.65 -11.34 -18.14
N ASP A 246 4.99 -12.07 -19.22
CA ASP A 246 5.37 -13.47 -19.12
C ASP A 246 6.71 -13.63 -18.39
N GLY A 247 6.95 -14.79 -17.78
CA GLY A 247 8.22 -15.09 -17.08
C GLY A 247 8.12 -15.16 -15.55
N GLY A 248 6.91 -15.15 -15.00
CA GLY A 248 6.64 -15.41 -13.59
C GLY A 248 7.03 -14.26 -12.66
N SER A 249 7.22 -14.58 -11.39
CA SER A 249 7.27 -13.59 -10.30
C SER A 249 8.41 -12.57 -10.44
N THR A 250 9.54 -12.98 -11.03
CA THR A 250 10.69 -12.11 -11.26
C THR A 250 10.45 -11.11 -12.40
N ALA A 251 9.87 -11.56 -13.52
CA ALA A 251 9.59 -10.69 -14.66
C ALA A 251 8.49 -9.67 -14.34
N GLU A 252 7.46 -10.09 -13.59
CA GLU A 252 6.43 -9.19 -13.09
C GLU A 252 7.03 -8.12 -12.14
N LEU A 253 7.89 -8.52 -11.21
CA LEU A 253 8.58 -7.59 -10.30
C LEU A 253 9.43 -6.56 -11.06
N GLU A 254 10.25 -7.00 -12.01
CA GLU A 254 11.10 -6.10 -12.79
C GLU A 254 10.26 -5.09 -13.57
N SER A 255 9.19 -5.55 -14.22
CA SER A 255 8.27 -4.69 -14.96
C SER A 255 7.56 -3.69 -14.04
N ALA A 256 7.15 -4.12 -12.85
CA ALA A 256 6.53 -3.24 -11.85
C ALA A 256 7.51 -2.16 -11.36
N LEU A 257 8.79 -2.51 -11.18
CA LEU A 257 9.85 -1.56 -10.82
C LEU A 257 10.13 -0.56 -11.96
N GLN A 258 10.17 -1.02 -13.21
CA GLN A 258 10.31 -0.14 -14.38
C GLN A 258 9.13 0.85 -14.49
N ASN A 259 7.91 0.36 -14.30
CA ASN A 259 6.70 1.20 -14.26
C ASN A 259 6.76 2.23 -13.11
N SER A 260 7.20 1.80 -11.93
CA SER A 260 7.38 2.69 -10.77
C SER A 260 8.42 3.78 -11.03
N GLU A 261 9.55 3.43 -11.67
CA GLU A 261 10.59 4.38 -12.05
C GLU A 261 10.10 5.37 -13.13
N ALA A 262 9.28 4.93 -14.08
CA ALA A 262 8.67 5.83 -15.06
C ALA A 262 7.74 6.86 -14.40
N ILE A 263 6.92 6.41 -13.42
CA ILE A 263 6.06 7.29 -12.61
C ILE A 263 6.91 8.24 -11.75
N ALA A 264 7.97 7.76 -11.10
CA ALA A 264 8.88 8.58 -10.29
C ALA A 264 9.47 9.74 -11.09
N LYS A 265 9.90 9.49 -12.33
CA LYS A 265 10.48 10.50 -13.22
C LYS A 265 9.53 11.66 -13.51
N CYS A 266 8.21 11.45 -13.52
CA CYS A 266 7.23 12.53 -13.66
C CYS A 266 7.26 13.53 -12.49
N PHE A 267 7.84 13.14 -11.35
CA PHE A 267 8.02 13.97 -10.16
C PHE A 267 9.49 14.39 -9.96
N ASN A 268 10.33 14.27 -10.99
CA ASN A 268 11.77 14.57 -10.95
C ASN A 268 12.53 13.78 -9.87
N CYS A 269 12.08 12.57 -9.57
CA CYS A 269 12.72 11.67 -8.62
C CYS A 269 12.96 10.28 -9.25
N SER A 270 13.63 9.39 -8.51
CA SER A 270 13.85 8.01 -8.91
C SER A 270 13.58 7.08 -7.73
N ILE A 271 13.00 5.92 -7.98
CA ILE A 271 12.78 4.90 -6.93
C ILE A 271 14.10 4.42 -6.33
N SER A 272 15.20 4.60 -7.05
CA SER A 272 16.53 4.19 -6.62
C SER A 272 17.15 5.14 -5.60
N THR A 273 16.80 6.43 -5.62
CA THR A 273 17.43 7.45 -4.77
C THR A 273 16.48 8.07 -3.76
N SER A 274 15.17 8.05 -4.05
CA SER A 274 14.15 8.73 -3.27
C SER A 274 13.26 7.79 -2.46
N ALA A 275 13.39 6.46 -2.60
CA ALA A 275 12.53 5.54 -1.88
C ALA A 275 12.82 5.52 -0.37
N ILE A 276 11.76 5.67 0.42
CA ILE A 276 11.77 5.52 1.88
C ILE A 276 11.42 4.08 2.23
N LEU A 277 10.34 3.55 1.66
CA LEU A 277 9.78 2.23 1.95
C LEU A 277 9.26 1.60 0.66
N PHE A 278 9.59 0.33 0.45
CA PHE A 278 8.89 -0.55 -0.49
C PHE A 278 8.00 -1.52 0.29
N VAL A 279 6.70 -1.45 0.04
CA VAL A 279 5.77 -2.53 0.43
C VAL A 279 5.63 -3.46 -0.77
N VAL A 280 5.96 -4.74 -0.57
CA VAL A 280 5.94 -5.77 -1.61
C VAL A 280 4.91 -6.82 -1.22
N TYR A 281 3.81 -6.87 -1.97
CA TYR A 281 2.80 -7.90 -1.81
C TYR A 281 3.16 -9.11 -2.68
N CYS A 282 3.27 -10.26 -2.04
CA CYS A 282 3.60 -11.54 -2.67
C CYS A 282 2.37 -12.46 -2.60
N SER A 283 1.87 -12.88 -3.76
CA SER A 283 0.76 -13.84 -3.84
C SER A 283 1.17 -15.22 -3.33
N THR A 284 0.23 -15.98 -2.76
CA THR A 284 0.47 -17.39 -2.43
C THR A 284 0.80 -18.25 -3.66
N ASN A 285 0.42 -17.77 -4.85
CA ASN A 285 0.68 -18.42 -6.13
C ASN A 285 2.16 -18.39 -6.54
N ILE A 286 3.01 -17.59 -5.87
CA ILE A 286 4.47 -17.64 -6.11
C ILE A 286 5.03 -18.98 -5.59
N PRO A 287 5.75 -19.75 -6.43
CA PRO A 287 6.45 -20.96 -6.00
C PRO A 287 7.40 -20.70 -4.82
N LEU A 288 7.42 -21.59 -3.84
CA LEU A 288 8.18 -21.39 -2.59
C LEU A 288 9.68 -21.15 -2.81
N ASP A 289 10.27 -21.77 -3.83
CA ASP A 289 11.67 -21.63 -4.22
C ASP A 289 11.98 -20.32 -4.96
N GLU A 290 10.97 -19.62 -5.47
CA GLU A 290 11.12 -18.31 -6.10
C GLU A 290 10.99 -17.15 -5.12
N ARG A 291 10.26 -17.32 -4.00
CA ARG A 291 10.03 -16.23 -3.04
C ARG A 291 11.31 -15.56 -2.52
N PRO A 292 12.39 -16.28 -2.15
CA PRO A 292 13.62 -15.64 -1.72
C PRO A 292 14.23 -14.73 -2.81
N LYS A 293 14.08 -15.09 -4.09
CA LYS A 293 14.64 -14.35 -5.23
C LYS A 293 14.01 -12.96 -5.39
N ILE A 294 12.79 -12.75 -4.91
CA ILE A 294 12.09 -11.45 -4.98
C ILE A 294 12.90 -10.36 -4.31
N HIS A 295 13.48 -10.63 -3.12
CA HIS A 295 14.30 -9.65 -2.42
C HIS A 295 15.58 -9.35 -3.20
N ASP A 296 16.32 -10.40 -3.59
CA ASP A 296 17.58 -10.26 -4.32
C ASP A 296 17.40 -9.53 -5.65
N ASN A 297 16.32 -9.81 -6.38
CA ASN A 297 16.01 -9.17 -7.65
C ASN A 297 15.66 -7.68 -7.47
N LEU A 298 14.84 -7.35 -6.47
CA LEU A 298 14.49 -5.96 -6.16
C LEU A 298 15.75 -5.16 -5.79
N ASP A 299 16.53 -5.68 -4.84
CA ASP A 299 17.77 -5.05 -4.38
C ASP A 299 18.78 -4.88 -5.53
N THR A 300 18.94 -5.91 -6.37
CA THR A 300 19.80 -5.84 -7.56
C THR A 300 19.34 -4.77 -8.54
N PHE A 301 18.04 -4.70 -8.85
CA PHE A 301 17.47 -3.71 -9.75
C PHE A 301 17.68 -2.29 -9.22
N VAL A 302 17.38 -2.05 -7.94
CA VAL A 302 17.57 -0.74 -7.30
C VAL A 302 19.05 -0.35 -7.31
N LYS A 303 19.97 -1.26 -7.00
CA LYS A 303 21.42 -1.02 -7.06
C LYS A 303 21.91 -0.70 -8.47
N GLN A 304 21.43 -1.43 -9.49
CA GLN A 304 21.76 -1.16 -10.89
C GLN A 304 21.27 0.23 -11.33
N LEU A 305 20.04 0.61 -10.96
CA LEU A 305 19.54 1.96 -11.21
C LEU A 305 20.40 3.01 -10.50
N LYS A 306 20.72 2.82 -9.20
CA LYS A 306 21.61 3.72 -8.44
C LYS A 306 22.93 3.96 -9.18
N LEU A 307 23.58 2.89 -9.67
CA LEU A 307 24.83 2.99 -10.44
C LEU A 307 24.67 3.78 -11.74
N SER A 308 23.57 3.57 -12.48
CA SER A 308 23.29 4.31 -13.73
C SER A 308 23.07 5.81 -13.53
N HIS A 309 22.66 6.23 -12.32
CA HIS A 309 22.47 7.63 -11.96
C HIS A 309 23.75 8.31 -11.47
N LEU A 310 24.64 7.57 -10.78
CA LEU A 310 25.95 8.08 -10.33
C LEU A 310 26.84 8.49 -11.52
N ASP A 311 26.80 7.74 -12.62
CA ASP A 311 27.53 8.05 -13.85
C ASP A 311 27.08 9.37 -14.52
N LYS A 312 25.93 9.92 -14.14
CA LYS A 312 25.39 11.18 -14.67
C LYS A 312 25.73 12.42 -13.82
N GLY A 313 26.56 12.27 -12.78
CA GLY A 313 27.13 13.40 -12.03
C GLY A 313 26.17 14.06 -11.00
N THR A 314 25.03 13.45 -10.71
CA THR A 314 24.05 13.99 -9.74
C THR A 314 24.50 13.70 -8.30
N LYS A 315 24.88 14.73 -7.53
CA LYS A 315 25.18 14.66 -6.09
C LYS A 315 23.90 14.65 -5.21
N ALA A 316 22.88 13.88 -5.58
CA ALA A 316 21.69 13.77 -4.73
C ALA A 316 22.02 12.91 -3.50
N GLU A 317 21.52 13.31 -2.33
CA GLU A 317 21.55 12.47 -1.13
C GLU A 317 20.72 11.20 -1.41
N VAL A 318 21.38 10.05 -1.41
CA VAL A 318 20.75 8.77 -1.77
C VAL A 318 20.18 8.15 -0.52
N LEU A 319 18.86 7.92 -0.51
CA LEU A 319 18.21 7.19 0.58
C LEU A 319 18.48 5.69 0.49
N ASP A 320 18.58 5.07 1.66
CA ASP A 320 18.54 3.62 1.81
C ASP A 320 17.11 3.21 2.20
N PRO A 321 16.34 2.62 1.26
CA PRO A 321 14.97 2.25 1.51
C PRO A 321 14.89 1.05 2.45
N ILE A 322 13.79 0.99 3.20
CA ILE A 322 13.42 -0.21 3.96
C ILE A 322 12.40 -1.04 3.20
N PHE A 323 12.29 -2.31 3.54
CA PHE A 323 11.45 -3.28 2.84
C PHE A 323 10.45 -3.94 3.78
N LEU A 324 9.21 -4.01 3.33
CA LEU A 324 8.13 -4.77 3.97
C LEU A 324 7.56 -5.76 2.96
N TYR A 325 7.68 -7.05 3.26
CA TYR A 325 7.09 -8.12 2.46
C TYR A 325 5.82 -8.61 3.13
N ILE A 326 4.75 -8.73 2.36
CA ILE A 326 3.45 -9.20 2.83
C ILE A 326 3.00 -10.35 1.96
N LEU A 327 2.78 -11.52 2.58
CA LEU A 327 2.19 -12.68 1.93
C LEU A 327 0.67 -12.53 1.95
N VAL A 328 0.06 -12.59 0.77
CA VAL A 328 -1.38 -12.40 0.56
C VAL A 328 -1.96 -13.53 -0.29
N PRO A 329 -3.25 -13.88 -0.14
CA PRO A 329 -3.87 -14.93 -0.94
C PRO A 329 -3.68 -14.67 -2.43
N ASP A 330 -4.07 -13.48 -2.91
CA ASP A 330 -3.97 -13.13 -4.31
C ASP A 330 -3.96 -11.61 -4.58
N LEU A 331 -3.68 -11.26 -5.84
CA LEU A 331 -3.54 -9.91 -6.35
C LEU A 331 -4.43 -9.67 -7.58
N PRO A 332 -4.71 -8.41 -7.94
CA PRO A 332 -5.49 -8.12 -9.14
C PRO A 332 -4.85 -8.73 -10.39
N LYS A 333 -5.69 -9.17 -11.33
CA LYS A 333 -5.28 -9.90 -12.54
C LYS A 333 -4.56 -11.23 -12.27
N ARG A 334 -4.63 -11.77 -11.04
CA ARG A 334 -3.87 -12.96 -10.62
C ARG A 334 -2.36 -12.77 -10.72
N ALA A 335 -1.91 -11.54 -10.53
CA ALA A 335 -0.48 -11.23 -10.48
C ALA A 335 0.21 -11.97 -9.33
N LEU A 336 1.48 -12.24 -9.51
CA LEU A 336 2.33 -12.88 -8.53
C LEU A 336 2.88 -11.85 -7.54
N VAL A 337 3.22 -10.65 -8.01
CA VAL A 337 3.82 -9.58 -7.18
C VAL A 337 3.19 -8.21 -7.51
N GLU A 338 2.92 -7.42 -6.46
CA GLU A 338 2.59 -6.00 -6.55
C GLU A 338 3.57 -5.21 -5.66
N ILE A 339 4.12 -4.10 -6.16
CA ILE A 339 4.96 -3.22 -5.34
C ILE A 339 4.27 -1.87 -5.11
N LYS A 340 4.48 -1.32 -3.93
CA LYS A 340 3.98 0.00 -3.53
C LYS A 340 5.14 0.78 -2.91
N PRO A 341 5.85 1.60 -3.72
CA PRO A 341 6.89 2.50 -3.23
C PRO A 341 6.29 3.73 -2.53
N ILE A 342 6.95 4.21 -1.47
CA ILE A 342 6.73 5.53 -0.88
C ILE A 342 8.03 6.31 -1.03
N LEU A 343 7.98 7.45 -1.74
CA LEU A 343 9.18 8.23 -2.06
C LEU A 343 9.19 9.57 -1.33
N TYR A 344 10.39 10.04 -0.98
CA TYR A 344 10.65 11.42 -0.57
C TYR A 344 10.99 12.28 -1.79
N VAL A 345 10.25 13.36 -1.97
CA VAL A 345 10.45 14.31 -3.08
C VAL A 345 10.65 15.70 -2.46
N PRO A 346 11.90 16.18 -2.34
CA PRO A 346 12.18 17.50 -1.77
C PRO A 346 11.45 18.61 -2.54
N GLU A 347 10.96 19.62 -1.83
CA GLU A 347 10.45 20.82 -2.50
C GLU A 347 11.62 21.56 -3.17
N THR A 348 11.48 21.89 -4.45
CA THR A 348 12.47 22.67 -5.22
C THR A 348 12.46 24.13 -4.74
N MET A 349 13.05 24.39 -3.58
CA MET A 349 13.44 25.73 -3.14
C MET A 349 14.94 25.70 -2.89
N GLU A 350 15.67 26.55 -3.62
CA GLU A 350 17.05 26.90 -3.25
C GLU A 350 17.00 27.57 -1.86
N THR A 351 17.21 26.81 -0.80
CA THR A 351 17.47 27.33 0.54
C THR A 351 18.73 26.70 1.11
N PRO A 352 19.54 27.49 1.83
CA PRO A 352 20.94 27.24 2.07
C PRO A 352 21.14 25.98 2.91
N GLU A 353 22.26 25.29 2.68
CA GLU A 353 22.77 24.16 3.47
C GLU A 353 22.41 24.35 4.95
N GLU A 354 21.39 23.63 5.42
CA GLU A 354 21.10 23.56 6.84
C GLU A 354 22.28 22.84 7.50
N THR A 355 22.99 23.61 8.31
CA THR A 355 24.05 23.15 9.20
C THR A 355 23.67 21.81 9.80
N SER A 356 24.53 20.80 9.56
CA SER A 356 24.43 19.48 10.17
C SER A 356 24.15 19.63 11.66
N CYS A 357 22.92 19.33 12.08
CA CYS A 357 22.60 19.29 13.48
C CYS A 357 23.37 18.11 14.06
N GLN A 358 24.31 18.38 14.96
CA GLN A 358 25.03 17.32 15.66
C GLN A 358 23.98 16.42 16.32
N LEU A 359 23.99 15.13 15.95
CA LEU A 359 23.14 14.11 16.54
C LEU A 359 23.49 14.03 18.04
N SER A 360 22.80 14.79 18.87
CA SER A 360 22.84 14.55 20.31
C SER A 360 22.23 13.17 20.51
N SER A 361 23.00 12.24 21.07
CA SER A 361 22.52 10.90 21.42
C SER A 361 21.48 11.02 22.54
N ILE A 362 20.24 11.32 22.16
CA ILE A 362 19.09 11.26 23.06
C ILE A 362 18.94 9.78 23.42
N VAL A 363 19.36 9.41 24.63
CA VAL A 363 19.13 8.08 25.15
C VAL A 363 17.65 8.00 25.52
N ALA A 364 16.88 7.22 24.76
CA ALA A 364 15.48 7.00 25.09
C ALA A 364 15.36 6.30 26.46
N PRO A 365 14.43 6.74 27.33
CA PRO A 365 14.22 6.09 28.61
C PRO A 365 13.79 4.63 28.42
N THR A 366 14.31 3.73 29.26
CA THR A 366 13.88 2.33 29.29
C THR A 366 12.42 2.26 29.70
N SER A 367 11.56 1.65 28.89
CA SER A 367 10.14 1.41 29.20
C SER A 367 9.87 -0.08 29.36
N PHE A 368 8.82 -0.42 30.11
CA PHE A 368 8.35 -1.80 30.33
C PHE A 368 9.39 -2.79 30.90
N GLY A 369 10.50 -2.30 31.46
CA GLY A 369 11.55 -3.12 32.05
C GLY A 369 12.49 -3.81 31.05
N PHE A 370 12.38 -3.51 29.74
CA PHE A 370 13.32 -4.01 28.74
C PHE A 370 14.64 -3.24 28.80
N GLN A 371 15.75 -3.98 28.80
CA GLN A 371 17.10 -3.42 28.73
C GLN A 371 17.64 -3.50 27.30
N PRO A 372 18.51 -2.58 26.86
CA PRO A 372 19.16 -2.69 25.57
C PRO A 372 19.87 -4.04 25.41
N ALA A 373 19.65 -4.70 24.28
CA ALA A 373 20.34 -5.94 23.92
C ALA A 373 20.75 -5.91 22.44
N ASP A 374 21.88 -6.55 22.12
CA ASP A 374 22.50 -6.50 20.79
C ASP A 374 21.58 -7.00 19.66
N TRP A 375 20.59 -7.84 19.99
CA TRP A 375 19.66 -8.38 19.00
C TRP A 375 18.49 -7.45 18.70
N HIS A 376 18.26 -6.37 19.45
CA HIS A 376 17.13 -5.46 19.21
C HIS A 376 17.22 -4.80 17.84
N ASP A 377 18.42 -4.40 17.43
CA ASP A 377 18.63 -3.73 16.14
C ASP A 377 18.40 -4.68 14.95
N SER A 378 18.54 -6.00 15.17
CA SER A 378 18.22 -7.00 14.13
C SER A 378 16.72 -7.15 13.85
N CYS A 379 15.86 -6.64 14.75
CA CYS A 379 14.41 -6.71 14.58
C CYS A 379 13.87 -5.57 13.72
N ILE A 380 14.67 -4.53 13.45
CA ILE A 380 14.16 -3.27 12.91
C ILE A 380 14.90 -2.84 11.65
N GLN A 381 14.15 -2.38 10.66
CA GLN A 381 14.68 -1.54 9.58
C GLN A 381 14.15 -0.13 9.79
N LYS A 382 15.00 0.88 9.57
CA LYS A 382 14.57 2.28 9.61
C LYS A 382 15.16 3.10 8.46
N CYS A 383 14.37 4.00 7.92
CA CYS A 383 14.79 5.05 7.00
C CYS A 383 14.48 6.40 7.66
N VAL A 384 15.50 7.23 7.87
CA VAL A 384 15.38 8.49 8.59
C VAL A 384 15.93 9.61 7.73
N ILE A 385 15.12 10.64 7.53
CA ILE A 385 15.53 11.93 6.96
C ILE A 385 15.49 12.93 8.12
N PRO A 386 16.64 13.39 8.62
CA PRO A 386 16.73 14.20 9.83
C PRO A 386 15.76 15.39 9.80
N GLY A 387 15.01 15.57 10.89
CA GLY A 387 14.04 16.67 11.02
C GLY A 387 12.81 16.58 10.12
N LYS A 388 12.68 15.54 9.28
CA LYS A 388 11.62 15.43 8.27
C LYS A 388 10.82 14.14 8.38
N ILE A 389 11.46 12.97 8.24
CA ILE A 389 10.77 11.67 8.13
C ILE A 389 11.47 10.61 9.01
N CYS A 390 10.68 9.76 9.65
CA CYS A 390 11.13 8.53 10.27
C CYS A 390 10.16 7.40 9.89
N ALA A 391 10.64 6.47 9.07
CA ALA A 391 9.92 5.25 8.70
C ALA A 391 10.60 4.05 9.34
N VAL A 392 9.80 3.13 9.87
CA VAL A 392 10.27 1.97 10.63
C VAL A 392 9.45 0.74 10.26
N VAL A 393 10.14 -0.37 9.99
CA VAL A 393 9.55 -1.71 9.91
C VAL A 393 10.14 -2.56 11.03
N LEU A 394 9.31 -3.03 11.95
CA LEU A 394 9.68 -3.92 13.04
C LEU A 394 9.17 -5.34 12.76
N SER A 395 10.03 -6.34 12.86
CA SER A 395 9.74 -7.76 12.62
C SER A 395 9.94 -8.59 13.90
N ILE A 396 8.89 -9.28 14.34
CA ILE A 396 8.93 -10.19 15.49
C ILE A 396 8.75 -11.62 14.98
N THR A 397 9.88 -12.29 14.74
CA THR A 397 9.90 -13.73 14.41
C THR A 397 9.60 -14.60 15.63
N SER A 398 9.33 -15.88 15.42
CA SER A 398 9.21 -16.87 16.52
C SER A 398 10.48 -16.94 17.39
N VAL A 399 11.66 -16.80 16.78
CA VAL A 399 12.95 -16.77 17.50
C VAL A 399 13.07 -15.53 18.39
N VAL A 400 12.64 -14.38 17.90
CA VAL A 400 12.63 -13.13 18.67
C VAL A 400 11.61 -13.22 19.81
N ALA A 401 10.40 -13.73 19.55
CA ALA A 401 9.38 -13.94 20.57
C ALA A 401 9.86 -14.85 21.71
N MET A 402 10.60 -15.92 21.39
CA MET A 402 11.22 -16.78 22.42
C MET A 402 12.18 -15.99 23.33
N LYS A 403 13.03 -15.13 22.76
CA LYS A 403 13.96 -14.28 23.53
C LYS A 403 13.22 -13.25 24.38
N ILE A 404 12.15 -12.65 23.85
CA ILE A 404 11.31 -11.71 24.61
C ILE A 404 10.69 -12.41 25.82
N CYS A 405 10.23 -13.64 25.65
CA CYS A 405 9.52 -14.39 26.69
C CYS A 405 10.43 -15.18 27.64
N SER A 406 11.68 -15.48 27.27
CA SER A 406 12.60 -16.29 28.09
C SER A 406 12.94 -15.66 29.44
N ASP A 407 12.96 -14.32 29.51
CA ASP A 407 13.20 -13.55 30.74
C ASP A 407 12.03 -13.62 31.74
N SER A 408 10.97 -14.38 31.43
CA SER A 408 9.82 -14.64 32.31
C SER A 408 9.62 -16.11 32.69
N MET A 409 10.54 -17.00 32.32
CA MET A 409 10.31 -18.45 32.39
C MET A 409 10.30 -19.00 33.83
N ASN A 410 9.09 -19.39 34.27
CA ASN A 410 8.91 -20.72 34.85
C ASN A 410 8.94 -21.75 33.69
N ALA A 411 9.59 -22.88 33.95
CA ALA A 411 10.11 -23.83 32.97
C ALA A 411 9.06 -24.79 32.35
N ASP A 412 8.28 -24.35 31.36
CA ASP A 412 7.30 -25.22 30.67
C ASP A 412 7.45 -25.29 29.13
N TRP A 413 8.62 -24.97 28.58
CA TRP A 413 8.87 -25.04 27.13
C TRP A 413 9.54 -26.32 26.63
N SER A 414 9.79 -27.31 27.50
CA SER A 414 10.58 -28.50 27.15
C SER A 414 9.79 -29.78 26.92
N ASN A 415 8.45 -29.75 26.89
CA ASN A 415 7.64 -30.92 26.57
C ASN A 415 6.33 -30.53 25.90
N ASN A 416 6.32 -30.39 24.57
CA ASN A 416 5.34 -31.06 23.70
C ASN A 416 5.54 -30.66 22.23
N ASN A 417 5.57 -31.68 21.39
CA ASN A 417 5.58 -31.55 19.93
C ASN A 417 4.33 -30.83 19.41
N HIS A 418 4.55 -29.91 18.47
CA HIS A 418 3.60 -29.44 17.45
C HIS A 418 2.29 -28.79 17.90
N GLN A 419 2.36 -27.55 18.39
CA GLN A 419 1.57 -26.40 17.92
C GLN A 419 2.03 -25.13 18.67
N ASN A 420 2.52 -24.14 17.93
CA ASN A 420 3.04 -22.87 18.44
C ASN A 420 1.91 -21.95 18.97
N PHE A 421 1.31 -22.28 20.11
CA PHE A 421 0.33 -21.39 20.74
C PHE A 421 1.04 -20.40 21.66
N LEU A 422 0.88 -19.10 21.39
CA LEU A 422 1.30 -18.04 22.31
C LEU A 422 0.18 -17.79 23.32
N THR A 423 0.53 -17.83 24.60
CA THR A 423 -0.39 -17.42 25.68
C THR A 423 -0.66 -15.91 25.63
N GLU A 424 -1.80 -15.48 26.17
CA GLU A 424 -2.13 -14.05 26.28
C GLU A 424 -1.03 -13.26 27.04
N SER A 425 -0.42 -13.86 28.07
CA SER A 425 0.70 -13.27 28.81
C SER A 425 1.94 -13.06 27.94
N GLN A 426 2.28 -14.04 27.09
CA GLN A 426 3.39 -13.91 26.13
C GLN A 426 3.10 -12.82 25.11
N MET A 427 1.88 -12.79 24.54
CA MET A 427 1.49 -11.73 23.60
C MET A 427 1.47 -10.34 24.23
N LYS A 428 1.06 -10.22 25.49
CA LYS A 428 1.16 -8.97 26.25
C LYS A 428 2.59 -8.49 26.40
N ARG A 429 3.54 -9.42 26.61
CA ARG A 429 4.97 -9.08 26.68
C ARG A 429 5.51 -8.69 25.30
N ILE A 430 5.10 -9.38 24.24
CA ILE A 430 5.47 -9.07 22.85
C ILE A 430 4.92 -7.70 22.44
N SER A 431 3.65 -7.37 22.74
CA SER A 431 3.07 -6.06 22.42
C SER A 431 3.82 -4.91 23.10
N ARG A 432 4.13 -5.07 24.39
CA ARG A 432 4.97 -4.11 25.14
C ARG A 432 6.37 -3.98 24.56
N PHE A 433 6.98 -5.08 24.12
CA PHE A 433 8.29 -5.04 23.47
C PHE A 433 8.25 -4.26 22.15
N CYS A 434 7.21 -4.48 21.33
CA CYS A 434 7.03 -3.73 20.10
C CYS A 434 6.93 -2.22 20.36
N ILE A 435 6.09 -1.85 21.32
CA ILE A 435 5.90 -0.44 21.73
C ILE A 435 7.21 0.15 22.28
N PHE A 436 7.92 -0.59 23.12
CA PHE A 436 9.24 -0.20 23.64
C PHE A 436 10.22 0.11 22.50
N LEU A 437 10.37 -0.80 21.55
CA LEU A 437 11.37 -0.67 20.49
C LEU A 437 11.00 0.42 19.47
N LEU A 438 9.73 0.55 19.13
CA LEU A 438 9.24 1.66 18.31
C LEU A 438 9.44 3.01 19.02
N ASN A 439 9.09 3.11 20.31
CA ASN A 439 9.27 4.31 21.11
C ASN A 439 10.75 4.71 21.23
N LYS A 440 11.62 3.74 21.52
CA LYS A 440 13.08 3.94 21.53
C LYS A 440 13.55 4.51 20.19
N THR A 441 13.12 3.89 19.09
CA THR A 441 13.57 4.26 17.74
C THR A 441 13.12 5.67 17.37
N ILE A 442 11.87 6.06 17.60
CA ILE A 442 11.44 7.42 17.25
C ILE A 442 12.16 8.48 18.10
N ILE A 443 12.29 8.27 19.41
CA ILE A 443 12.93 9.24 20.32
C ILE A 443 14.41 9.42 19.98
N GLU A 444 15.14 8.33 19.73
CA GLU A 444 16.56 8.38 19.36
C GLU A 444 16.80 9.10 18.02
N ASN A 445 15.76 9.27 17.19
CA ASN A 445 15.83 9.98 15.92
C ASN A 445 15.13 11.36 15.99
N ASP A 446 14.88 11.87 17.21
CA ASP A 446 14.25 13.16 17.49
C ASP A 446 12.77 13.25 17.03
N PHE A 447 12.03 12.14 17.02
CA PHE A 447 10.58 12.11 16.73
C PHE A 447 9.76 11.82 17.99
N SER A 448 8.49 12.25 17.96
CA SER A 448 7.49 11.96 18.99
C SER A 448 6.30 11.18 18.41
N TRP A 449 5.48 10.59 19.26
CA TRP A 449 4.24 9.93 18.82
C TRP A 449 3.22 10.87 18.16
N LYS A 450 3.36 12.20 18.35
CA LYS A 450 2.53 13.20 17.65
C LYS A 450 2.93 13.37 16.18
N ASP A 451 4.14 12.96 15.82
CA ASP A 451 4.65 13.01 14.45
C ASP A 451 4.18 11.81 13.61
N THR A 452 3.62 10.78 14.25
CA THR A 452 3.13 9.56 13.61
C THR A 452 1.97 9.86 12.66
N MET A 453 2.16 9.54 11.38
CA MET A 453 1.10 9.61 10.37
C MET A 453 0.28 8.31 10.36
N SER A 454 0.97 7.17 10.43
CA SER A 454 0.34 5.84 10.45
C SER A 454 1.17 4.84 11.24
N LEU A 455 0.47 3.93 11.92
CA LEU A 455 1.03 2.73 12.52
C LEU A 455 0.14 1.54 12.13
N ARG A 456 0.66 0.60 11.34
CA ARG A 456 -0.01 -0.66 11.00
C ARG A 456 0.68 -1.82 11.69
N LEU A 457 -0.13 -2.73 12.22
CA LEU A 457 0.29 -3.95 12.89
C LEU A 457 -0.24 -5.13 12.08
N TYR A 458 0.66 -5.80 11.37
CA TYR A 458 0.36 -6.98 10.58
C TYR A 458 0.44 -8.22 11.44
N PHE A 459 -0.58 -9.07 11.38
CA PHE A 459 -0.64 -10.30 12.16
C PHE A 459 -1.29 -11.43 11.34
N PRO A 460 -0.86 -12.70 11.54
CA PRO A 460 -1.49 -13.82 10.89
C PRO A 460 -2.74 -14.30 11.65
N PRO A 461 -3.87 -14.60 10.98
CA PRO A 461 -5.10 -15.08 11.65
C PRO A 461 -4.91 -16.39 12.43
N ASN A 462 -3.91 -17.20 12.07
CA ASN A 462 -3.57 -18.46 12.74
C ASN A 462 -2.87 -18.26 14.09
N LEU A 463 -2.68 -17.03 14.56
CA LEU A 463 -2.10 -16.74 15.88
C LEU A 463 -3.00 -17.22 17.04
N HIS A 464 -4.27 -17.56 16.76
CA HIS A 464 -5.29 -18.00 17.73
C HIS A 464 -5.55 -17.01 18.89
N VAL A 465 -5.11 -15.77 18.74
CA VAL A 465 -5.43 -14.64 19.62
C VAL A 465 -6.52 -13.84 18.95
N PRO A 466 -7.71 -13.67 19.57
CA PRO A 466 -8.77 -12.87 18.99
C PRO A 466 -8.29 -11.45 18.67
N LEU A 467 -8.75 -10.89 17.55
CA LEU A 467 -8.40 -9.51 17.12
C LEU A 467 -8.65 -8.49 18.23
N GLU A 468 -9.77 -8.60 18.94
CA GLU A 468 -10.14 -7.71 20.04
C GLU A 468 -9.15 -7.81 21.21
N THR A 469 -8.73 -9.02 21.57
CA THR A 469 -7.69 -9.25 22.57
C THR A 469 -6.38 -8.61 22.14
N LEU A 470 -5.95 -8.82 20.89
CA LEU A 470 -4.73 -8.21 20.36
C LEU A 470 -4.80 -6.68 20.38
N SER A 471 -5.92 -6.11 19.97
CA SER A 471 -6.20 -4.67 20.02
C SER A 471 -6.09 -4.13 21.45
N ASN A 472 -6.71 -4.81 22.41
CA ASN A 472 -6.67 -4.41 23.82
C ASN A 472 -5.24 -4.46 24.39
N LEU A 473 -4.46 -5.49 24.05
CA LEU A 473 -3.07 -5.62 24.50
C LEU A 473 -2.17 -4.48 24.01
N PHE A 474 -2.34 -4.03 22.76
CA PHE A 474 -1.61 -2.87 22.24
C PHE A 474 -2.13 -1.57 22.83
N ALA A 475 -3.45 -1.39 22.93
CA ALA A 475 -4.06 -0.21 23.53
C ALA A 475 -3.62 -0.02 24.98
N ASP A 476 -3.59 -1.09 25.77
CA ASP A 476 -3.12 -1.06 27.16
C ASP A 476 -1.62 -0.78 27.25
N GLY A 477 -0.82 -1.35 26.35
CA GLY A 477 0.60 -1.02 26.23
C GLY A 477 0.83 0.48 25.96
N PHE A 478 0.07 1.09 25.04
CA PHE A 478 0.18 2.53 24.78
C PHE A 478 -0.28 3.39 25.97
N LYS A 479 -1.35 2.98 26.68
CA LYS A 479 -1.77 3.66 27.92
C LYS A 479 -0.70 3.60 29.00
N GLU A 480 -0.04 2.45 29.16
CA GLU A 480 1.08 2.30 30.10
C GLU A 480 2.26 3.20 29.71
N LEU A 481 2.61 3.31 28.42
CA LEU A 481 3.66 4.21 27.95
C LEU A 481 3.34 5.68 28.25
N ASP A 482 2.10 6.11 28.01
CA ASP A 482 1.65 7.49 28.27
C ASP A 482 1.74 7.84 29.77
N GLN A 483 1.37 6.90 30.64
CA GLN A 483 1.52 7.05 32.09
C GLN A 483 2.99 7.20 32.52
N MET A 484 3.91 6.46 31.89
CA MET A 484 5.36 6.57 32.17
C MET A 484 5.94 7.92 31.73
N ASN A 485 5.40 8.52 30.67
CA ASN A 485 5.85 9.82 30.14
C ASN A 485 5.18 11.04 30.82
N GLY A 486 4.49 10.83 31.95
CA GLY A 486 3.87 11.91 32.75
C GLY A 486 2.49 12.37 32.25
N GLY A 487 1.79 11.54 31.46
CA GLY A 487 0.60 11.93 30.69
C GLY A 487 -0.62 12.40 31.51
N THR A 488 -1.21 13.51 31.05
CA THR A 488 -2.63 13.84 31.21
C THR A 488 -3.43 13.03 30.18
N LYS A 489 -4.29 12.11 30.65
CA LYS A 489 -5.22 11.23 29.89
C LYS A 489 -5.26 11.42 28.36
N VAL A 490 -4.65 10.52 27.60
CA VAL A 490 -5.09 10.24 26.22
C VAL A 490 -6.32 9.33 26.26
N GLY A 491 -7.49 9.94 26.47
CA GLY A 491 -8.76 9.32 26.12
C GLY A 491 -8.99 9.47 24.62
N GLY A 492 -8.35 8.63 23.81
CA GLY A 492 -8.40 8.69 22.35
C GLY A 492 -8.61 7.33 21.71
N LYS A 493 -9.10 7.32 20.46
CA LYS A 493 -9.13 6.13 19.59
C LYS A 493 -7.71 5.56 19.42
N PRO A 494 -7.54 4.24 19.19
CA PRO A 494 -6.23 3.64 19.04
C PRO A 494 -5.45 4.30 17.90
N ILE A 495 -4.15 4.58 18.14
CA ILE A 495 -3.26 5.23 17.17
C ILE A 495 -2.70 4.26 16.11
N PHE A 496 -3.22 3.04 16.06
CA PHE A 496 -2.74 1.95 15.23
C PHE A 496 -3.89 1.20 14.58
N ASN A 497 -3.58 0.55 13.47
CA ASN A 497 -4.50 -0.29 12.71
C ASN A 497 -3.98 -1.74 12.72
N LEU A 498 -4.86 -2.69 13.02
CA LEU A 498 -4.57 -4.12 12.88
C LEU A 498 -4.93 -4.57 11.46
N VAL A 499 -4.01 -5.25 10.78
CA VAL A 499 -4.19 -5.71 9.40
C VAL A 499 -3.92 -7.23 9.34
N PRO A 500 -4.95 -8.07 9.11
CA PRO A 500 -4.76 -9.51 9.01
C PRO A 500 -4.09 -9.86 7.68
N VAL A 501 -3.02 -10.64 7.71
CA VAL A 501 -2.25 -11.07 6.53
C VAL A 501 -1.93 -12.56 6.63
N LEU A 502 -1.57 -13.24 5.54
CA LEU A 502 -1.11 -14.63 5.69
C LEU A 502 0.30 -14.69 6.31
N GLY A 503 1.07 -13.62 6.11
CA GLY A 503 2.38 -13.43 6.68
C GLY A 503 2.93 -12.04 6.37
N ALA A 504 3.83 -11.55 7.19
CA ALA A 504 4.58 -10.32 6.94
C ALA A 504 6.00 -10.46 7.48
N GLY A 505 6.90 -9.59 7.00
CA GLY A 505 8.24 -9.50 7.54
C GLY A 505 9.16 -8.61 6.72
N ILE A 506 10.42 -8.55 7.15
CA ILE A 506 11.46 -7.73 6.53
C ILE A 506 12.21 -8.44 5.39
N SER A 507 11.86 -9.70 5.10
CA SER A 507 12.45 -10.50 4.04
C SER A 507 11.40 -11.35 3.33
N ALA A 508 11.47 -11.42 1.99
CA ALA A 508 10.61 -12.27 1.18
C ALA A 508 10.80 -13.78 1.49
N ALA A 509 11.98 -14.17 1.99
CA ALA A 509 12.28 -15.55 2.37
C ALA A 509 11.63 -15.97 3.69
N CYS A 510 11.23 -15.00 4.53
CA CYS A 510 10.76 -15.24 5.89
C CYS A 510 9.66 -14.23 6.25
N THR A 511 8.42 -14.56 5.86
CA THR A 511 7.22 -13.75 6.17
C THR A 511 6.38 -14.37 7.28
N ASN A 512 6.95 -15.27 8.09
CA ASN A 512 6.23 -15.98 9.16
C ASN A 512 6.36 -15.30 10.53
N ASP A 513 6.49 -13.96 10.52
CA ASP A 513 6.49 -13.18 11.75
C ASP A 513 5.21 -13.39 12.54
N ILE A 514 5.33 -13.38 13.85
CA ILE A 514 4.20 -13.33 14.79
C ILE A 514 3.50 -11.98 14.66
N ILE A 515 4.30 -10.92 14.55
CA ILE A 515 3.80 -9.55 14.33
C ILE A 515 4.85 -8.76 13.55
N THR A 516 4.38 -7.95 12.62
CA THR A 516 5.22 -6.97 11.91
C THR A 516 4.57 -5.60 12.06
N CYS A 517 5.35 -4.57 12.39
CA CYS A 517 4.84 -3.20 12.53
C CYS A 517 5.39 -2.31 11.42
N GLU A 518 4.54 -1.54 10.74
CA GLU A 518 4.89 -0.45 9.83
C GLU A 518 4.54 0.88 10.50
N LEU A 519 5.55 1.65 10.87
CA LEU A 519 5.38 3.00 11.42
C LEU A 519 5.91 4.01 10.40
N PHE A 520 5.12 5.04 10.14
CA PHE A 520 5.53 6.18 9.32
C PHE A 520 5.25 7.47 10.07
N ALA A 521 6.30 8.23 10.37
CA ALA A 521 6.24 9.52 11.05
C ALA A 521 6.86 10.62 10.18
N ARG A 522 6.30 11.83 10.28
CA ARG A 522 6.76 13.02 9.57
C ARG A 522 6.76 14.17 10.56
N LYS A 523 7.75 15.07 10.54
CA LYS A 523 7.66 16.36 11.24
C LYS A 523 6.96 17.39 10.37
N SER A 524 6.20 18.28 11.02
CA SER A 524 5.31 19.23 10.34
C SER A 524 6.07 20.19 9.45
#